data_AF-A0A0B6YTY8-F1
#
_entry.id   AF-A0A0B6YTY8-F1
#
_cell.length_a   1.000
_cell.length_b   1.000
_cell.length_c   1.000
_cell.angle_alpha   90.00
_cell.angle_beta   90.00
_cell.angle_gamma   90.00
#
_symmetry.space_group_name_H-M   'P 1'
#
loop_
_entity.id
_entity.type
_entity.pdbx_description
1 polymer ?
#
loop_
_entity_poly.entity_id
_entity_poly.type
_entity_poly.pdbx_seq_one_letter_code
_entity_poly.pdbx_strand_id
1 'polypeptide(L)'
;SSGTTVQELLSKINAQKRKGLFSEYASIKMEPPAGTFTISKLKANLPKNRYTDVLCFDHSRVILPPVDDDPNSDYINANFVDGYMQKNAFIC
;
A
#
# COMPACT_ATOMS: atom_id res chain seq x y z
N SER A 1 -13.83 15.92 3.01
CA SER A 1 -14.45 15.29 1.84
C SER A 1 -15.76 14.66 2.31
N SER A 2 -16.90 15.05 1.76
CA SER A 2 -18.17 14.37 2.03
C SER A 2 -18.15 13.01 1.32
N GLY A 3 -18.49 11.94 2.03
CA GLY A 3 -18.64 10.61 1.41
C GLY A 3 -19.76 10.61 0.35
N THR A 4 -19.75 9.60 -0.52
CA THR A 4 -20.78 9.38 -1.53
C THR A 4 -21.97 8.64 -0.92
N THR A 5 -23.20 9.12 -1.15
CA THR A 5 -24.42 8.42 -0.74
C THR A 5 -24.65 7.16 -1.60
N VAL A 6 -25.52 6.27 -1.15
CA VAL A 6 -25.87 5.05 -1.93
C VAL A 6 -26.48 5.41 -3.28
N GLN A 7 -27.34 6.43 -3.34
CA GLN A 7 -28.03 6.87 -4.55
C GLN A 7 -27.05 7.43 -5.59
N GLU A 8 -26.08 8.24 -5.15
CA GLU A 8 -25.02 8.77 -6.00
C GLU A 8 -24.10 7.65 -6.51
N LEU A 9 -23.74 6.69 -5.64
CA LEU A 9 -22.92 5.54 -6.03
C LEU A 9 -23.63 4.69 -7.10
N LEU A 10 -24.92 4.38 -6.92
CA LEU A 10 -25.71 3.63 -7.89
C LEU A 10 -25.79 4.37 -9.23
N SER A 11 -25.97 5.69 -9.20
CA SER A 11 -25.99 6.53 -10.39
C SER A 11 -24.63 6.50 -11.11
N LYS A 12 -23.52 6.62 -10.37
CA LYS A 12 -22.16 6.54 -10.91
C LYS A 12 -21.89 5.18 -11.57
N ILE A 13 -22.17 4.08 -10.88
CA ILE A 13 -21.95 2.72 -11.40
C ILE A 13 -22.80 2.49 -12.66
N ASN A 14 -24.05 2.95 -12.67
CA ASN A 14 -24.91 2.82 -13.84
C ASN A 14 -24.45 3.64 -15.05
N ALA A 15 -23.89 4.82 -14.84
CA ALA A 15 -23.33 5.63 -15.92
C ALA A 15 -22.02 5.07 -16.46
N GLN A 16 -21.11 4.64 -15.58
CA GLN A 16 -19.78 4.15 -15.98
C GLN A 16 -19.82 2.74 -16.56
N LYS A 17 -20.72 1.88 -16.03
CA LYS A 17 -20.74 0.43 -16.29
C LYS A 17 -19.34 -0.20 -16.09
N ARG A 18 -19.16 -1.43 -16.55
CA ARG A 18 -17.87 -2.14 -16.45
C ARG A 18 -16.73 -1.34 -17.11
N LYS A 19 -16.92 -0.85 -18.33
CA LYS A 19 -15.87 -0.15 -19.08
C LYS A 19 -15.34 1.08 -18.34
N GLY A 20 -16.23 1.90 -17.78
CA GLY A 20 -15.84 3.09 -17.02
C GLY A 20 -15.10 2.75 -15.74
N LEU A 21 -15.54 1.73 -14.99
CA LEU A 21 -14.85 1.27 -13.78
C LEU A 21 -13.45 0.72 -14.09
N PHE A 22 -13.27 0.01 -15.21
CA PHE A 22 -11.94 -0.42 -15.66
C PHE A 22 -11.05 0.75 -16.03
N SER A 23 -11.61 1.81 -16.63
CA SER A 23 -10.85 3.03 -16.93
C SER A 23 -10.42 3.77 -15.66
N GLU A 24 -11.28 3.81 -14.63
CA GLU A 24 -10.97 4.41 -13.33
C GLU A 24 -9.88 3.61 -12.58
N TYR A 25 -9.94 2.27 -12.62
CA TYR A 25 -8.85 1.43 -12.10
C TYR A 25 -7.54 1.68 -12.84
N ALA A 26 -7.59 1.78 -14.17
CA ALA A 26 -6.41 2.04 -14.99
C ALA A 26 -5.78 3.40 -14.66
N SER A 27 -6.57 4.45 -14.39
CA SER A 27 -6.03 5.73 -13.97
C SER A 27 -5.31 5.65 -12.63
N ILE A 28 -5.84 4.93 -11.65
CA ILE A 28 -5.17 4.73 -10.36
C ILE A 28 -3.82 4.02 -10.56
N LYS A 29 -3.77 3.00 -11.42
CA LYS A 29 -2.53 2.27 -11.71
C LYS A 29 -1.45 3.14 -12.39
N MET A 30 -1.86 4.19 -13.11
CA MET A 30 -0.92 5.12 -13.76
C MET A 30 -0.32 6.15 -12.80
N GLU A 31 -0.94 6.37 -11.65
CA GLU A 31 -0.40 7.28 -10.65
C GLU A 31 0.95 6.75 -10.12
N PRO A 32 1.99 7.60 -10.07
CA PRO A 32 3.26 7.19 -9.49
C PRO A 32 3.07 6.92 -7.98
N PRO A 33 3.78 5.95 -7.41
CA PRO A 33 3.75 5.72 -5.97
C PRO A 33 4.12 6.98 -5.19
N ALA A 34 3.28 7.37 -4.23
CA ALA A 34 3.55 8.49 -3.34
C ALA A 34 4.46 8.05 -2.16
N GLY A 35 5.72 7.72 -2.47
CA GLY A 35 6.69 7.29 -1.45
C GLY A 35 7.94 6.64 -2.04
N THR A 36 8.79 6.14 -1.15
CA THR A 36 10.06 5.48 -1.49
C THR A 36 10.05 4.01 -1.05
N PHE A 37 10.97 3.23 -1.63
CA PHE A 37 11.15 1.79 -1.38
C PHE A 37 12.62 1.48 -1.05
N THR A 38 13.33 2.44 -0.46
CA THR A 38 14.78 2.39 -0.29
C THR A 38 15.19 1.26 0.65
N ILE A 39 14.46 1.08 1.77
CA ILE A 39 14.76 0.03 2.75
C ILE A 39 14.50 -1.36 2.16
N SER A 40 13.38 -1.50 1.43
CA SER A 40 13.00 -2.74 0.74
C SER A 40 14.00 -3.16 -0.34
N LYS A 41 14.70 -2.20 -0.95
CA LYS A 41 15.70 -2.42 -2.01
C LYS A 41 17.13 -2.59 -1.48
N LEU A 42 17.37 -2.46 -0.19
CA LEU A 42 18.70 -2.73 0.38
C LEU A 42 19.12 -4.16 0.06
N LYS A 43 20.39 -4.35 -0.32
CA LYS A 43 20.93 -5.67 -0.71
C LYS A 43 20.68 -6.75 0.35
N ALA A 44 20.76 -6.38 1.64
CA ALA A 44 20.48 -7.27 2.76
C ALA A 44 19.00 -7.65 2.93
N ASN A 45 18.08 -6.86 2.34
CA ASN A 45 16.63 -7.05 2.44
C ASN A 45 16.00 -7.67 1.19
N LEU A 46 16.68 -7.65 0.04
CA LEU A 46 16.24 -8.34 -1.17
C LEU A 46 15.79 -9.80 -0.93
N PRO A 47 16.54 -10.67 -0.21
CA PRO A 47 16.10 -12.05 0.03
C PRO A 47 14.91 -12.17 1.00
N LYS A 48 14.55 -11.08 1.70
CA LYS A 48 13.40 -11.03 2.63
C LYS A 48 12.09 -10.65 1.90
N ASN A 49 12.17 -10.31 0.61
CA ASN A 49 11.00 -10.06 -0.23
C ASN A 49 10.62 -11.33 -1.00
N ARG A 50 9.34 -11.73 -0.95
CA ARG A 50 8.84 -12.85 -1.76
C ARG A 50 8.90 -12.56 -3.25
N TYR A 51 8.61 -11.31 -3.64
CA TYR A 51 8.63 -10.84 -5.02
C TYR A 51 9.40 -9.53 -5.12
N THR A 52 10.13 -9.34 -6.22
CA THR A 52 10.97 -8.15 -6.42
C THR A 52 10.19 -6.91 -6.84
N ASP A 53 8.97 -7.09 -7.33
CA ASP A 53 8.04 -6.06 -7.81
C ASP A 53 6.95 -5.71 -6.80
N VAL A 54 6.90 -6.41 -5.66
CA VAL A 54 5.98 -6.13 -4.53
C VAL A 54 6.81 -5.70 -3.32
N LEU A 55 6.98 -4.40 -3.14
CA LEU A 55 7.84 -3.81 -2.11
C LEU A 55 7.01 -2.94 -1.14
N CYS A 56 7.34 -2.99 0.15
CA CYS A 56 6.69 -2.12 1.13
C CYS A 56 7.24 -0.69 1.08
N PHE A 57 6.38 0.28 1.36
CA PHE A 57 6.75 1.70 1.44
C PHE A 57 7.57 2.00 2.69
N ASP A 58 8.57 2.89 2.57
CA ASP A 58 9.44 3.24 3.70
C ASP A 58 8.69 3.94 4.84
N HIS A 59 7.75 4.84 4.52
CA HIS A 59 7.10 5.72 5.49
C HIS A 59 6.10 5.02 6.43
N SER A 60 5.62 3.83 6.04
CA SER A 60 4.64 3.06 6.80
C SER A 60 5.08 1.63 7.04
N ARG A 61 6.36 1.29 6.81
CA ARG A 61 6.86 -0.07 7.03
C ARG A 61 6.72 -0.47 8.49
N VAL A 62 6.47 -1.75 8.74
CA VAL A 62 6.60 -2.32 10.08
C VAL A 62 8.09 -2.48 10.40
N ILE A 63 8.52 -1.91 11.52
CA ILE A 63 9.91 -1.99 11.99
C ILE A 63 9.97 -3.05 13.09
N LEU A 64 10.72 -4.12 12.87
CA LEU A 64 10.95 -5.13 13.89
C LEU A 64 11.98 -4.62 14.91
N PRO A 65 11.89 -5.05 16.19
CA PRO A 65 12.99 -4.86 17.13
C PRO A 65 14.28 -5.48 16.56
N PRO A 66 15.41 -4.76 16.57
CA PRO A 66 16.69 -5.31 16.15
C PRO A 66 17.04 -6.57 16.95
N VAL A 67 17.59 -7.56 16.28
CA VAL A 67 18.10 -8.80 16.88
C VAL A 67 19.62 -8.72 16.89
N ASP A 68 20.20 -8.90 18.09
CA ASP A 68 21.64 -8.77 18.33
C ASP A 68 22.20 -7.43 17.80
N ASP A 69 23.41 -7.45 17.21
CA ASP A 69 24.05 -6.30 16.57
C ASP A 69 23.85 -6.27 15.04
N ASP A 70 22.84 -6.97 14.47
CA ASP A 70 22.57 -6.91 13.02
C ASP A 70 21.72 -5.66 12.66
N PRO A 71 22.31 -4.64 12.01
CA PRO A 71 21.60 -3.42 11.64
C PRO A 71 20.53 -3.64 10.56
N ASN A 72 20.44 -4.82 9.96
CA ASN A 72 19.44 -5.15 8.93
C ASN A 72 18.31 -6.04 9.44
N SER A 73 18.29 -6.39 10.73
CA SER A 73 17.29 -7.29 11.32
C SER A 73 15.91 -6.64 11.52
N ASP A 74 15.81 -5.32 11.36
CA ASP A 74 14.60 -4.53 11.59
C ASP A 74 13.56 -4.60 10.45
N TYR A 75 13.88 -5.30 9.35
CA TYR A 75 13.08 -5.30 8.14
C TYR A 75 12.19 -6.53 7.99
N ILE A 76 10.91 -6.26 7.74
CA ILE A 76 9.93 -7.19 7.16
C ILE A 76 9.21 -6.46 6.03
N ASN A 77 8.88 -7.17 4.94
CA ASN A 77 8.04 -6.61 3.88
C ASN A 77 6.57 -6.57 4.36
N ALA A 78 6.23 -5.50 5.06
CA ALA A 78 4.90 -5.25 5.58
C ALA A 78 4.68 -3.75 5.82
N ASN A 79 3.46 -3.26 5.63
CA ASN A 79 3.07 -1.87 5.91
C ASN A 79 1.90 -1.78 6.89
N PHE A 80 1.91 -0.76 7.76
CA PHE A 80 0.73 -0.34 8.49
C PHE A 80 -0.29 0.30 7.54
N VAL A 81 -1.55 -0.08 7.68
CA VAL A 81 -2.67 0.49 6.93
C VAL A 81 -3.73 1.00 7.90
N ASP A 82 -4.13 2.25 7.68
CA ASP A 82 -5.20 2.88 8.46
C ASP A 82 -6.57 2.29 8.06
N GLY A 83 -7.42 2.10 9.06
CA GLY A 83 -8.83 1.77 8.89
C GLY A 83 -9.72 3.00 8.97
N TYR A 84 -11.03 2.82 8.86
CA TYR A 84 -11.97 3.91 9.07
C TYR A 84 -11.88 4.41 10.52
N MET A 85 -11.40 5.65 10.70
CA MET A 85 -11.22 6.30 12.00
C MET A 85 -10.28 5.57 12.97
N GLN A 86 -9.43 4.65 12.47
CA GLN A 86 -8.49 3.91 13.29
C GLN A 86 -7.12 3.89 12.62
N LYS A 87 -6.14 4.53 13.25
CA LYS A 87 -4.75 4.51 12.78
C LYS A 87 -4.13 3.12 12.99
N ASN A 88 -3.31 2.66 12.05
CA ASN A 88 -2.61 1.37 12.09
C ASN A 88 -3.56 0.19 12.41
N ALA A 89 -4.75 0.20 11.81
CA ALA A 89 -5.76 -0.84 12.07
C ALA A 89 -5.31 -2.21 11.54
N PHE A 90 -4.48 -2.23 10.49
CA PHE A 90 -4.04 -3.45 9.83
C PHE A 90 -2.54 -3.44 9.55
N ILE A 91 -2.01 -4.64 9.30
CA ILE A 91 -0.71 -4.88 8.70
C ILE A 91 -0.96 -5.67 7.40
N CYS A 92 -0.44 -5.17 6.29
CA CYS A 92 -0.51 -5.78 4.96
C CYS A 92 0.88 -6.22 4.49
#